data_AF-A0A7Y3KZF4-F1
#
_entry.id   AF-A0A7Y3KZF4-F1
#
_cell.length_a   1.000
_cell.length_b   1.000
_cell.length_c   1.000
_cell.angle_alpha   90.00
_cell.angle_beta   90.00
_cell.angle_gamma   90.00
#
_symmetry.space_group_name_H-M   'P 1'
#
loop_
_entity.id
_entity.type
_entity.pdbx_description
1 polymer ?
#
loop_
_entity_poly.entity_id
_entity_poly.type
_entity_poly.pdbx_seq_one_letter_code
_entity_poly.pdbx_strand_id
1 'polypeptide(L)'
;DVVVCDAFVGNVLIKTMEGTAGAIVGLLKSEIMSTWRYRLAGMVLKGALARVKRRMSYDEYGGAPLVGVNGVVVIGHGSSNARAIAHALKAAKTLAGSGMVDALRVAAQKAVLEDSVPN
;
A
#
# COMPACT_ATOMS: atom_id res chain seq x y z
N ASP A 1 2.03 5.80 -13.33
CA ASP A 1 3.26 6.45 -12.84
C ASP A 1 4.01 5.56 -11.86
N VAL A 2 5.32 5.73 -11.71
CA VAL A 2 6.19 4.91 -10.83
C VAL A 2 7.19 5.84 -10.13
N VAL A 3 7.37 5.66 -8.82
CA VAL A 3 8.42 6.32 -8.03
C VAL A 3 9.43 5.25 -7.59
N VAL A 4 10.71 5.48 -7.85
CA VAL A 4 11.81 4.56 -7.52
C VAL A 4 12.65 5.17 -6.41
N CYS A 5 12.96 4.38 -5.38
CA CYS A 5 13.84 4.75 -4.28
C CYS A 5 14.54 3.49 -3.75
N ASP A 6 15.61 3.66 -2.98
CA ASP A 6 16.21 2.54 -2.25
C ASP A 6 15.27 2.06 -1.12
N ALA A 7 15.52 0.85 -0.64
CA ALA A 7 14.67 0.21 0.37
C ALA A 7 14.65 0.98 1.70
N PHE A 8 15.74 1.65 2.08
CA PHE A 8 15.81 2.39 3.34
C PHE A 8 14.96 3.67 3.25
N VAL A 9 15.17 4.49 2.22
CA VAL A 9 14.38 5.71 2.00
C VAL A 9 12.90 5.37 1.80
N GLY A 10 12.59 4.34 1.01
CA GLY A 10 11.22 3.88 0.81
C GLY A 10 10.53 3.45 2.11
N ASN A 11 11.23 2.71 2.98
CA ASN A 11 10.69 2.31 4.27
C ASN A 11 10.46 3.51 5.20
N VAL A 12 11.40 4.45 5.27
CA VAL A 12 11.23 5.70 6.04
C VAL A 12 10.04 6.49 5.52
N LEU A 13 9.90 6.64 4.20
CA LEU A 13 8.82 7.38 3.57
C LEU A 13 7.44 6.77 3.90
N ILE A 14 7.26 5.47 3.67
CA ILE A 14 5.98 4.78 3.90
C ILE A 14 5.61 4.85 5.39
N LYS A 15 6.55 4.57 6.30
CA LYS A 15 6.29 4.62 7.74
C LYS A 15 6.00 6.02 8.24
N THR A 16 6.64 7.03 7.67
CA THR A 16 6.33 8.43 7.96
C THR A 16 4.92 8.76 7.50
N MET A 17 4.52 8.39 6.28
CA MET A 17 3.16 8.62 5.77
C MET A 17 2.10 7.90 6.61
N GLU A 18 2.33 6.65 7.01
CA GLU A 18 1.45 5.89 7.91
C GLU A 18 1.30 6.62 9.28
N GLY A 19 2.43 7.06 9.86
CA GLY A 19 2.46 7.78 11.12
C GLY A 19 1.74 9.14 11.05
N THR A 20 2.00 9.92 10.00
CA THR A 20 1.35 11.22 9.77
C THR A 20 -0.15 11.07 9.56
N ALA A 21 -0.59 10.10 8.75
CA ALA A 21 -2.01 9.80 8.56
C ALA A 21 -2.68 9.41 9.90
N GLY A 22 -2.03 8.56 10.69
CA GLY A 22 -2.48 8.19 12.03
C GLY A 22 -2.60 9.40 12.97
N ALA A 23 -1.61 10.28 12.97
CA ALA A 23 -1.61 11.50 13.79
C ALA A 23 -2.75 12.46 13.41
N ILE A 24 -2.96 12.72 12.12
CA ILE A 24 -4.05 13.58 11.63
C ILE A 24 -5.42 13.01 12.04
N VAL A 25 -5.63 11.71 11.84
CA VAL A 25 -6.89 11.04 12.24
C VAL A 25 -7.07 11.08 13.75
N GLY A 26 -6.00 10.92 14.52
CA GLY A 26 -6.01 11.03 15.98
C GLY A 26 -6.44 12.42 16.46
N LEU A 27 -5.81 13.48 15.92
CA LEU A 27 -6.13 14.87 16.23
C LEU A 27 -7.56 15.22 15.85
N LEU A 28 -8.02 14.81 14.67
CA LEU A 28 -9.40 15.04 14.25
C LEU A 28 -10.39 14.35 15.18
N LYS A 29 -10.08 13.12 15.61
CA LYS A 29 -10.92 12.37 16.54
C LYS A 29 -10.95 13.02 17.92
N SER A 30 -9.83 13.52 18.44
CA SER A 30 -9.81 14.19 19.74
C SER A 30 -10.66 15.45 19.73
N GLU A 31 -10.59 16.25 18.66
CA GLU A 31 -11.40 17.47 18.58
C GLU A 31 -12.88 17.21 18.38
N ILE A 32 -13.25 16.22 17.56
CA ILE A 32 -14.66 15.84 17.43
C ILE A 32 -15.23 15.35 18.77
N MET A 33 -14.41 14.72 19.60
CA MET A 33 -14.84 14.15 20.88
C MET A 33 -14.79 15.14 22.05
N SER A 34 -14.21 16.34 21.87
CA SER A 34 -13.97 17.31 22.95
C SER A 34 -15.26 17.88 23.53
N THR A 35 -16.26 18.14 22.69
CA THR A 35 -17.52 18.81 23.09
C THR A 35 -18.74 18.03 22.61
N TRP A 36 -19.80 17.99 23.41
CA TRP A 36 -21.05 17.29 23.06
C TRP A 36 -21.66 17.72 21.71
N ARG A 37 -21.52 19.01 21.35
CA ARG A 37 -21.95 19.56 20.05
C ARG A 37 -21.17 18.94 18.88
N TYR A 38 -19.85 18.87 19.01
CA TYR A 38 -18.99 18.26 17.99
C TYR A 38 -19.16 16.75 17.92
N ARG A 39 -19.46 16.10 19.03
CA ARG A 39 -19.82 14.67 19.05
C ARG A 39 -21.09 14.41 18.24
N LEU A 40 -22.10 15.25 18.40
CA LEU A 40 -23.35 15.15 17.63
C LEU A 40 -23.09 15.35 16.12
N ALA A 41 -22.32 16.37 15.75
CA ALA A 41 -21.90 16.58 14.36
C ALA A 41 -21.06 15.41 13.82
N GLY A 42 -20.16 14.86 14.65
CA GLY A 42 -19.35 13.70 14.34
C GLY A 42 -20.17 12.42 14.11
N MET A 43 -21.31 12.27 14.77
CA MET A 43 -22.22 11.15 14.51
C MET A 43 -22.86 11.26 13.11
N VAL A 44 -23.29 12.46 12.71
CA VAL A 44 -23.82 12.71 11.36
C VAL A 44 -22.73 12.42 10.31
N LEU A 45 -21.49 12.85 10.57
CA LEU A 45 -20.35 12.68 9.67
C LEU A 45 -19.68 11.30 9.76
N LYS A 46 -20.08 10.43 10.68
CA LYS A 46 -19.41 9.16 10.99
C LYS A 46 -19.19 8.30 9.75
N GLY A 47 -20.18 8.25 8.84
CA GLY A 47 -20.08 7.50 7.59
C GLY A 47 -19.01 8.05 6.64
N ALA A 48 -18.90 9.38 6.53
CA ALA A 48 -17.87 10.03 5.72
C ALA A 48 -16.48 9.84 6.35
N LEU A 49 -16.35 10.04 7.66
CA LEU A 49 -15.09 9.84 8.39
C LEU A 49 -14.60 8.39 8.30
N ALA A 50 -15.51 7.41 8.33
CA ALA A 50 -15.17 6.01 8.14
C ALA A 50 -14.68 5.69 6.71
N ARG A 51 -15.15 6.42 5.70
CA ARG A 51 -14.64 6.29 4.32
C ARG A 51 -13.27 6.95 4.16
N VAL A 52 -13.07 8.11 4.77
CA VAL A 52 -11.75 8.78 4.81
C VAL A 52 -10.72 7.87 5.46
N LYS A 53 -11.04 7.31 6.64
CA LYS A 53 -10.17 6.35 7.32
C LYS A 53 -9.83 5.13 6.45
N ARG A 54 -10.80 4.62 5.69
CA ARG A 54 -10.56 3.50 4.76
C ARG A 54 -9.61 3.86 3.63
N ARG A 55 -9.79 5.03 3.01
CA ARG A 55 -8.88 5.51 1.94
C ARG A 55 -7.45 5.74 2.43
N MET A 56 -7.28 6.05 3.71
CA MET A 56 -5.96 6.20 4.34
C MET A 56 -5.38 4.88 4.86
N SER A 57 -6.14 3.78 4.82
CA SER A 57 -5.68 2.47 5.29
C SER A 57 -5.09 1.68 4.13
N TYR A 58 -3.84 1.26 4.28
CA TYR A 58 -3.14 0.38 3.33
C TYR A 58 -3.76 -1.03 3.24
N ASP A 59 -4.60 -1.43 4.19
CA ASP A 59 -5.18 -2.78 4.29
C ASP A 59 -6.10 -3.15 3.11
N GLU A 60 -6.56 -2.17 2.32
CA GLU A 60 -7.47 -2.42 1.20
C GLU A 60 -6.77 -2.90 -0.08
N TYR A 61 -5.43 -2.80 -0.15
CA TYR A 61 -4.66 -3.21 -1.34
C TYR A 61 -4.17 -4.67 -1.31
N GLY A 62 -4.27 -5.36 -0.17
CA GLY A 62 -3.95 -6.79 -0.07
C GLY A 62 -2.45 -7.11 -0.06
N GLY A 63 -1.58 -6.13 0.18
CA GLY A 63 -0.13 -6.33 0.24
C GLY A 63 0.60 -5.88 -1.03
N ALA A 64 1.93 -5.97 -0.99
CA ALA A 64 2.80 -5.48 -2.05
C ALA A 64 3.40 -6.65 -2.86
N PRO A 65 3.42 -6.59 -4.20
CA PRO A 65 4.13 -7.57 -5.01
C PRO A 65 5.64 -7.48 -4.78
N LEU A 66 6.28 -8.62 -4.51
CA LEU A 66 7.73 -8.73 -4.50
C LEU A 66 8.21 -9.02 -5.93
N VAL A 67 8.93 -8.08 -6.51
CA VAL A 67 9.53 -8.18 -7.84
C VAL A 67 10.97 -8.67 -7.75
N GLY A 68 11.48 -9.25 -8.84
CA GLY A 68 12.86 -9.79 -8.90
C GLY A 68 12.99 -11.26 -8.50
N VAL A 69 11.88 -11.97 -8.30
CA VAL A 69 11.84 -13.42 -8.04
C VAL A 69 11.20 -14.17 -9.22
N ASN A 70 11.50 -15.47 -9.35
CA ASN A 70 10.95 -16.33 -10.41
C ASN A 70 9.52 -16.81 -10.09
N GLY A 71 8.61 -15.89 -9.84
CA GLY A 71 7.22 -16.21 -9.50
C GLY A 71 6.45 -15.02 -8.97
N VAL A 72 5.17 -15.25 -8.67
CA VAL A 72 4.31 -14.25 -8.04
C VAL A 72 4.39 -14.40 -6.53
N VAL A 73 4.90 -13.38 -5.86
CA VAL A 73 4.96 -13.30 -4.40
C VAL A 73 4.30 -12.00 -3.96
N VAL A 74 3.35 -12.08 -3.04
CA VAL A 74 2.65 -10.92 -2.45
C VAL A 74 2.96 -10.90 -0.96
N ILE A 75 3.56 -9.81 -0.50
CA ILE A 75 3.91 -9.59 0.90
C ILE A 75 2.77 -8.84 1.58
N GLY A 76 2.09 -9.52 2.51
CA GLY A 76 1.04 -8.94 3.34
C GLY A 76 1.60 -8.11 4.51
N HIS A 77 0.73 -7.33 5.14
CA HIS A 77 1.09 -6.58 6.36
C HIS A 77 1.01 -7.49 7.61
N GLY A 78 1.82 -7.22 8.64
CA GLY A 78 1.86 -8.07 9.86
C GLY A 78 0.53 -8.15 10.63
N SER A 79 -0.31 -7.12 10.56
CA SER A 79 -1.65 -7.08 11.16
C SER A 79 -2.78 -7.49 10.20
N SER A 80 -2.47 -8.23 9.14
CA SER A 80 -3.45 -8.64 8.12
C SER A 80 -4.60 -9.44 8.74
N ASN A 81 -5.84 -9.00 8.48
CA ASN A 81 -7.06 -9.73 8.82
C ASN A 81 -7.57 -10.55 7.62
N ALA A 82 -8.64 -11.33 7.83
CA ALA A 82 -9.23 -12.18 6.78
C ALA A 82 -9.56 -11.40 5.49
N ARG A 83 -9.99 -10.14 5.60
CA ARG A 83 -10.27 -9.28 4.44
C ARG A 83 -8.99 -8.91 3.69
N ALA A 84 -7.94 -8.53 4.40
CA ALA A 84 -6.63 -8.23 3.82
C ALA A 84 -6.06 -9.45 3.08
N ILE A 85 -6.17 -10.65 3.66
CA ILE A 85 -5.76 -11.91 2.99
C ILE A 85 -6.60 -12.18 1.74
N ALA A 86 -7.91 -11.97 1.78
CA ALA A 86 -8.76 -12.14 0.60
C ALA A 86 -8.39 -11.15 -0.54
N HIS A 87 -8.00 -9.92 -0.21
CA HIS A 87 -7.47 -8.97 -1.18
C HIS A 87 -6.09 -9.41 -1.71
N ALA A 88 -5.21 -9.94 -0.85
CA ALA A 88 -3.91 -10.47 -1.24
C ALA A 88 -4.03 -11.61 -2.27
N LEU A 89 -4.96 -12.55 -2.04
CA LEU A 89 -5.23 -13.65 -2.96
C LEU A 89 -5.76 -13.15 -4.32
N LYS A 90 -6.63 -12.13 -4.30
CA LYS A 90 -7.11 -11.50 -5.53
C LYS A 90 -5.97 -10.82 -6.28
N ALA A 91 -5.10 -10.08 -5.58
CA ALA A 91 -3.92 -9.46 -6.18
C ALA A 91 -2.98 -10.51 -6.79
N ALA A 92 -2.70 -11.59 -6.06
CA ALA A 92 -1.88 -12.70 -6.53
C ALA A 92 -2.47 -13.36 -7.79
N LYS A 93 -3.78 -13.60 -7.83
CA LYS A 93 -4.48 -14.12 -9.02
C LYS A 93 -4.31 -13.18 -10.22
N THR A 94 -4.49 -11.88 -10.02
CA THR A 94 -4.31 -10.87 -11.08
C THR A 94 -2.87 -10.85 -11.60
N LEU A 95 -1.88 -10.89 -10.69
CA LEU A 95 -0.46 -10.89 -11.04
C LEU A 95 -0.04 -12.18 -11.75
N ALA A 96 -0.61 -13.32 -11.38
CA ALA A 96 -0.35 -14.60 -12.05
C ALA A 96 -0.90 -14.60 -13.49
N GLY A 97 -2.03 -13.93 -13.73
CA GLY A 97 -2.64 -13.82 -15.05
C GLY A 97 -2.11 -12.68 -15.92
N SER A 98 -1.26 -11.79 -15.40
CA SER A 98 -0.84 -10.58 -16.11
C SER A 98 0.40 -10.75 -16.99
N GLY A 99 1.12 -11.87 -16.89
CA GLY A 99 2.41 -12.06 -17.58
C GLY A 99 3.54 -11.18 -17.03
N MET A 100 3.36 -10.54 -15.87
CA MET A 100 4.33 -9.60 -15.29
C MET A 100 5.72 -10.24 -15.09
N VAL A 101 5.77 -11.49 -14.62
CA VAL A 101 7.05 -12.18 -14.34
C VAL A 101 7.86 -12.37 -15.64
N ASP A 102 7.19 -12.76 -16.73
CA ASP A 102 7.85 -12.96 -18.01
C ASP A 102 8.28 -11.63 -18.65
N ALA A 103 7.43 -10.60 -18.57
CA ALA A 103 7.78 -9.26 -19.04
C ALA A 103 9.00 -8.68 -18.29
N LEU A 104 9.04 -8.83 -16.96
CA LEU A 104 10.18 -8.40 -16.14
C LEU A 104 11.44 -9.20 -16.47
N ARG A 105 11.34 -10.51 -16.72
CA ARG A 105 12.48 -11.34 -17.13
C ARG A 105 13.09 -10.84 -18.44
N VAL A 106 12.27 -10.62 -19.46
CA VAL A 106 12.73 -10.14 -20.77
C VAL A 106 13.37 -8.75 -20.63
N ALA A 107 12.74 -7.85 -19.87
CA ALA A 107 13.27 -6.51 -19.62
C ALA A 107 14.62 -6.56 -18.87
N ALA A 108 14.75 -7.40 -17.84
CA ALA A 108 16.00 -7.56 -17.09
C ALA A 108 17.13 -8.14 -17.95
N GLN A 109 16.84 -9.15 -18.78
CA GLN A 109 17.83 -9.70 -19.72
C GLN A 109 18.31 -8.64 -20.72
N LYS A 110 17.40 -7.84 -21.26
CA LYS A 110 17.74 -6.74 -22.16
C LYS A 110 18.64 -5.70 -21.48
N ALA A 111 18.29 -5.28 -20.25
CA ALA A 111 19.08 -4.32 -19.49
C ALA A 111 20.51 -4.83 -19.22
N VAL A 112 20.68 -6.12 -18.88
CA VAL A 112 22.00 -6.74 -18.68
C VAL A 112 22.83 -6.73 -19.97
N LEU A 113 22.19 -6.97 -21.12
CA LEU A 113 22.87 -6.92 -22.42
C LEU A 113 23.29 -5.50 -22.79
N GLU A 114 22.46 -4.50 -22.50
CA GLU A 114 22.80 -3.09 -22.74
C GLU A 114 23.97 -2.61 -21.86
N ASP A 115 24.02 -3.02 -20.59
CA ASP A 115 25.12 -2.71 -19.67
C ASP A 115 26.43 -3.45 -19.99
N SER A 116 26.37 -4.52 -20.79
CA SER A 116 27.55 -5.31 -21.19
C SER A 116 28.12 -4.95 -22.56
N VAL A 117 27.52 -4.02 -23.28
CA VAL A 117 28.15 -3.37 -24.45
C VAL A 117 29.01 -2.22 -23.95
N PRO A 118 30.35 -2.32 -23.98
CA PRO A 118 31.20 -1.20 -23.63
C PRO A 118 30.95 -0.04 -24.62
N ASN A 119 30.78 1.17 -24.10
CA ASN A 119 30.85 2.41 -24.89
C ASN A 119 32.22 2.54 -25.57
#